data_AF-A0A2N6BXB6-F1
#
_entry.id   AF-A0A2N6BXB6-F1
#
_cell.length_a   1.000
_cell.length_b   1.000
_cell.length_c   1.000
_cell.angle_alpha   90.00
_cell.angle_beta   90.00
_cell.angle_gamma   90.00
#
_symmetry.space_group_name_H-M   'P 1'
#
loop_
_entity.id
_entity.type
_entity.pdbx_description
1 polymer ?
#
loop_
_entity_poly.entity_id
_entity_poly.type
_entity_poly.pdbx_seq_one_letter_code
_entity_poly.pdbx_strand_id
1 'polypeptide(L)'
;MDQENEKAMYDMADKFIDLANEISKSESYGTIGVAIRYAAARYSAFEASMRTNNLAEDKEKHLQFFAKTFTEMLQKNFEYYITLQSKTKAN
;
A
#
# COMPACT_ATOMS: atom_id res chain seq x y z
N MET A 1 15.92 7.36 1.61
CA MET A 1 15.55 7.07 3.01
C MET A 1 16.70 6.29 3.58
N ASP A 2 17.16 6.62 4.78
CA ASP A 2 18.08 5.74 5.51
C ASP A 2 17.33 4.48 5.99
N GLN A 3 18.08 3.46 6.39
CA GLN A 3 17.52 2.15 6.76
C GLN A 3 16.58 2.22 7.98
N GLU A 4 16.79 3.20 8.86
CA GLU A 4 15.99 3.37 10.08
C GLU A 4 14.60 3.92 9.75
N ASN A 5 14.51 4.93 8.86
CA ASN A 5 13.23 5.44 8.38
C ASN A 5 12.45 4.40 7.57
N GLU A 6 13.15 3.55 6.82
CA GLU A 6 12.53 2.44 6.08
C GLU A 6 11.92 1.40 7.02
N LYS A 7 12.63 1.01 8.09
CA LYS A 7 12.11 0.11 9.11
C LYS A 7 10.88 0.67 9.80
N ALA A 8 10.90 1.95 10.19
CA ALA A 8 9.75 2.59 10.84
C ALA A 8 8.51 2.59 9.93
N MET A 9 8.69 2.80 8.62
CA MET A 9 7.61 2.69 7.64
C MET A 9 7.03 1.27 7.59
N TYR A 10 7.89 0.23 7.57
CA TYR A 10 7.43 -1.16 7.59
C TYR A 10 6.68 -1.52 8.87
N ASP A 11 7.21 -1.13 10.03
CA ASP A 11 6.55 -1.35 11.32
C ASP A 11 5.16 -0.68 11.37
N MET A 12 4.96 0.45 10.68
CA MET A 12 3.64 1.08 10.54
C MET A 12 2.74 0.33 9.56
N ALA A 13 3.28 -0.14 8.43
CA ALA A 13 2.54 -0.93 7.46
C ALA A 13 2.00 -2.23 8.09
N ASP A 14 2.81 -2.91 8.90
CA ASP A 14 2.45 -4.15 9.58
C ASP A 14 1.25 -3.98 10.50
N LYS A 15 1.10 -2.83 11.18
CA LYS A 15 -0.10 -2.54 11.99
C LYS A 15 -1.40 -2.54 11.18
N PHE A 16 -1.35 -2.07 9.93
CA PHE A 16 -2.52 -2.13 9.05
C PHE A 16 -2.80 -3.56 8.59
N ILE A 17 -1.75 -4.36 8.36
CA ILE A 17 -1.86 -5.78 8.00
C ILE A 17 -2.41 -6.60 9.17
N ASP A 18 -1.97 -6.35 10.40
CA ASP A 18 -2.50 -7.01 11.59
C ASP A 18 -4.00 -6.77 11.75
N LEU A 19 -4.45 -5.53 11.53
CA LEU A 19 -5.88 -5.21 11.52
C LEU A 19 -6.62 -5.92 10.38
N ALA A 20 -6.04 -5.97 9.18
CA ALA A 20 -6.63 -6.69 8.05
C ALA A 20 -6.75 -8.19 8.34
N ASN A 21 -5.76 -8.78 9.00
CA ASN A 21 -5.76 -10.17 9.43
C ASN A 21 -6.85 -10.43 10.49
N GLU A 22 -7.09 -9.50 11.42
CA GLU A 22 -8.20 -9.61 12.37
C GLU A 22 -9.55 -9.62 11.63
N ILE A 23 -9.75 -8.70 10.69
CA ILE A 23 -10.99 -8.61 9.89
C ILE A 23 -11.18 -9.85 9.01
N SER A 24 -10.09 -10.48 8.56
CA SER A 24 -10.12 -11.72 7.75
C SER A 24 -10.76 -12.92 8.44
N LYS A 25 -10.97 -12.85 9.76
CA LYS A 25 -11.72 -13.87 10.50
C LYS A 25 -13.21 -13.89 10.13
N SER A 26 -13.76 -12.79 9.61
CA SER A 26 -15.17 -12.68 9.24
C SER A 26 -15.42 -12.25 7.79
N GLU A 27 -14.43 -11.66 7.12
CA GLU A 27 -14.57 -11.11 5.76
C GLU A 27 -13.63 -11.77 4.75
N SER A 28 -14.01 -11.75 3.46
CA SER A 28 -13.18 -12.30 2.38
C SER A 28 -11.98 -11.40 2.05
N TYR A 29 -10.88 -12.02 1.60
CA TYR A 29 -9.67 -11.28 1.16
C TYR A 29 -9.98 -10.25 0.05
N GLY A 30 -10.97 -10.52 -0.81
CA GLY A 30 -11.40 -9.59 -1.85
C GLY A 30 -12.04 -8.32 -1.27
N THR A 31 -12.90 -8.48 -0.27
CA THR A 31 -13.59 -7.36 0.41
C THR A 31 -12.59 -6.51 1.20
N ILE A 32 -11.71 -7.17 1.96
CA ILE A 32 -10.64 -6.52 2.72
C ILE A 32 -9.70 -5.76 1.77
N GLY A 33 -9.31 -6.38 0.65
CA GLY A 33 -8.46 -5.74 -0.35
C GLY A 33 -9.08 -4.50 -1.00
N VAL A 34 -10.41 -4.45 -1.18
CA VAL A 34 -11.11 -3.24 -1.62
C VAL A 34 -11.09 -2.18 -0.52
N ALA A 35 -11.40 -2.56 0.73
CA ALA A 35 -11.41 -1.64 1.87
C ALA A 35 -10.05 -0.98 2.11
N ILE A 36 -8.96 -1.76 2.06
CA ILE A 36 -7.59 -1.24 2.21
C ILE A 36 -7.26 -0.23 1.10
N ARG A 37 -7.56 -0.55 -0.16
CA ARG A 37 -7.31 0.38 -1.28
C ARG A 37 -8.09 1.68 -1.13
N TYR A 38 -9.33 1.60 -0.66
CA TYR A 38 -10.13 2.78 -0.38
C TYR A 38 -9.58 3.61 0.79
N ALA A 39 -9.14 2.96 1.87
CA ALA A 39 -8.50 3.63 3.01
C ALA A 39 -7.19 4.32 2.60
N ALA A 40 -6.34 3.65 1.83
CA ALA A 40 -5.11 4.21 1.28
C ALA A 40 -5.39 5.44 0.42
N ALA A 41 -6.37 5.36 -0.49
CA ALA A 41 -6.75 6.50 -1.33
C ALA A 41 -7.21 7.73 -0.52
N ARG A 42 -8.00 7.52 0.55
CA ARG A 42 -8.43 8.61 1.45
C ARG A 42 -7.27 9.25 2.18
N TYR A 43 -6.34 8.45 2.68
CA TYR A 43 -5.17 8.96 3.38
C TYR A 43 -4.21 9.69 2.43
N SER A 44 -3.98 9.17 1.21
CA SER A 44 -3.18 9.85 0.19
C SER A 44 -3.80 11.18 -0.26
N ALA A 45 -5.13 11.26 -0.36
CA ALA A 45 -5.81 12.53 -0.64
C ALA A 45 -5.59 13.56 0.47
N PHE A 46 -5.65 13.13 1.74
CA PHE A 46 -5.30 13.97 2.89
C PHE A 46 -3.82 14.40 2.84
N GLU A 47 -2.89 13.46 2.62
CA GLU A 47 -1.46 13.73 2.48
C GLU A 47 -1.19 14.78 1.39
N ALA A 48 -1.83 14.67 0.23
CA ALA A 48 -1.73 15.69 -0.83
C ALA A 48 -2.27 17.04 -0.38
N SER A 49 -3.43 17.08 0.30
CA SER A 49 -4.01 18.33 0.81
C SER A 49 -3.09 19.05 1.82
N MET A 50 -2.25 18.30 2.53
CA MET A 50 -1.27 18.87 3.47
C MET A 50 0.01 19.37 2.80
N ARG A 51 0.24 19.04 1.52
CA ARG A 51 1.47 19.34 0.77
C ARG A 51 1.37 20.54 -0.17
N THR A 52 0.17 21.07 -0.37
CA THR A 52 -0.08 22.19 -1.27
C THR A 52 -1.16 23.11 -0.73
N ASN A 53 -1.09 24.39 -1.09
CA ASN A 53 -2.14 25.36 -0.83
C ASN A 53 -3.21 25.36 -1.94
N ASN A 54 -2.97 24.71 -3.07
CA ASN A 54 -3.89 24.62 -4.20
C ASN A 54 -3.99 23.19 -4.74
N LEU A 55 -4.71 22.33 -4.01
CA LEU A 55 -4.89 20.94 -4.40
C LEU A 55 -5.56 20.77 -5.77
N ALA A 56 -6.39 21.72 -6.20
CA ALA A 56 -7.06 21.64 -7.49
C ALA A 56 -6.05 21.69 -8.66
N GLU A 57 -5.03 22.53 -8.56
CA GLU A 57 -3.96 22.67 -9.54
C GLU A 57 -2.98 21.49 -9.48
N ASP A 58 -2.60 21.07 -8.27
CA ASP A 58 -1.60 20.01 -8.07
C ASP A 58 -2.18 18.58 -8.12
N LYS A 59 -3.50 18.41 -8.25
CA LYS A 59 -4.20 17.13 -8.16
C LYS A 59 -3.57 16.04 -9.02
N GLU A 60 -3.34 16.36 -10.29
CA GLU A 60 -2.85 15.39 -11.28
C GLU A 60 -1.43 14.93 -10.97
N LYS A 61 -0.57 15.86 -10.55
CA LYS A 61 0.80 15.56 -10.12
C LYS A 61 0.81 14.61 -8.93
N HIS A 62 -0.06 14.83 -7.94
CA HIS A 62 -0.17 13.95 -6.78
C HIS A 62 -0.74 12.57 -7.15
N LEU A 63 -1.77 12.50 -8.01
CA LEU A 63 -2.31 11.23 -8.50
C LEU A 63 -1.24 10.39 -9.19
N GLN A 64 -0.45 11.00 -10.08
CA GLN A 64 0.64 10.30 -10.77
C GLN A 64 1.71 9.80 -9.80
N PHE A 65 2.09 10.63 -8.82
CA PHE A 65 3.06 10.25 -7.80
C PHE A 65 2.57 9.05 -6.96
N PHE A 66 1.34 9.09 -6.45
CA PHE A 66 0.79 7.99 -5.65
C PHE A 66 0.59 6.72 -6.46
N ALA A 67 0.08 6.83 -7.69
CA ALA A 67 -0.09 5.67 -8.57
C ALA A 67 1.24 5.01 -8.90
N LYS A 68 2.27 5.80 -9.23
CA LYS A 68 3.62 5.29 -9.51
C LYS A 68 4.21 4.56 -8.30
N THR A 69 4.23 5.22 -7.14
CA THR A 69 4.80 4.64 -5.91
C THR A 69 4.06 3.37 -5.47
N PHE A 70 2.72 3.37 -5.52
CA PHE A 70 1.92 2.18 -5.22
C PHE A 70 2.22 1.03 -6.20
N THR A 71 2.32 1.32 -7.50
CA THR A 71 2.63 0.32 -8.52
C THR A 71 3.99 -0.31 -8.31
N GLU A 72 5.02 0.49 -8.00
CA GLU A 72 6.37 0.01 -7.70
C GLU A 72 6.39 -0.93 -6.48
N MET A 73 5.66 -0.59 -5.41
CA MET A 73 5.54 -1.44 -4.23
C MET A 73 4.77 -2.72 -4.51
N LEU A 74 3.68 -2.65 -5.27
CA LEU A 74 2.88 -3.80 -5.65
C LEU A 74 3.68 -4.78 -6.52
N GLN A 75 4.45 -4.26 -7.48
CA GLN A 75 5.31 -5.08 -8.33
C GLN A 75 6.33 -5.89 -7.52
N LYS A 76 7.01 -5.26 -6.56
CA LYS A 76 7.95 -5.96 -5.65
C LYS A 76 7.28 -7.10 -4.88
N ASN A 77 6.05 -6.89 -4.41
CA ASN A 77 5.28 -7.93 -3.72
C ASN A 77 4.86 -9.06 -4.66
N PHE A 78 4.47 -8.76 -5.91
CA PHE A 78 4.20 -9.79 -6.91
C PHE A 78 5.44 -10.63 -7.23
N GLU A 79 6.61 -10.01 -7.39
CA GLU A 79 7.88 -10.71 -7.62
C GLU A 79 8.22 -11.68 -6.46
N TYR A 80 7.96 -11.26 -5.22
CA TYR A 80 8.06 -12.14 -4.05
C TYR A 80 7.13 -13.35 -4.16
N TYR A 81 5.84 -13.15 -4.44
CA TYR A 81 4.89 -14.25 -4.55
C TYR A 81 5.16 -15.17 -5.77
N ILE A 82 5.63 -14.62 -6.89
CA ILE A 82 6.06 -15.40 -8.06
C ILE A 82 7.20 -16.33 -7.67
N THR A 83 8.18 -15.82 -6.92
CA THR A 83 9.33 -16.59 -6.42
C THR A 83 8.91 -17.64 -5.39
N LEU A 84 7.96 -17.31 -4.52
CA LEU A 84 7.44 -18.26 -3.53
C LEU A 84 6.72 -19.42 -4.21
N GLN A 85 5.86 -19.12 -5.18
CA GLN A 85 5.09 -20.13 -5.91
C GLN A 85 5.97 -21.03 -6.78
N SER A 86 7.02 -20.50 -7.38
CA SER A 86 7.96 -21.31 -8.18
C SER A 86 8.74 -22.31 -7.30
N LYS A 87 9.14 -21.91 -6.09
CA LYS A 87 9.77 -22.81 -5.11
C LYS A 87 8.83 -23.92 -4.64
N THR A 88 7.56 -23.60 -4.37
CA THR A 88 6.57 -24.60 -3.93
C THR A 88 6.28 -25.65 -5.02
N LYS A 89 6.39 -25.31 -6.31
CA LYS A 89 6.18 -26.25 -7.44
C LYS A 89 7.39 -27.16 -7.72
N ALA A 90 8.57 -26.84 -7.19
CA ALA A 90 9.80 -27.59 -7.40
C ALA A 90 10.05 -28.66 -6.33
N ASN A 91 9.19 -28.71 -5.29
CA ASN A 91 9.17 -29.72 -4.22
C ASN A 91 7.96 -30.65 -4.39
#